data_AF-A0A7C5T884-F1
#
_entry.id   AF-A0A7C5T884-F1
#
_cell.length_a   1.000
_cell.length_b   1.000
_cell.length_c   1.000
_cell.angle_alpha   90.00
_cell.angle_beta   90.00
_cell.angle_gamma   90.00
#
_symmetry.space_group_name_H-M   'P 1'
#
loop_
_entity.id
_entity.type
_entity.pdbx_description
1 polymer ?
#
loop_
_entity_poly.entity_id
_entity_poly.type
_entity_poly.pdbx_seq_one_letter_code
_entity_poly.pdbx_strand_id
1 'polypeptide(L)'
;MRKCVIVTGKPGSGKSTLIKKLSERLKHLKIKICGVFTPEIREDGKRLGFLVKGISTGKEEILATTKSKGYHNYEENKICKLGRYTVFPQNFEKILYEELEQEEFEIIVVDEIGPMELGCSRKLNSPWIYKLKNQDKGNLLISAKKDIVEDVRKYFEEKFSVYIYDIDKESNEKAYLFSLENLTGTEAFLFDLDGVIVDSSEFHKKSWIKVMSKLGINFGEEDFKKTFGMTNDTIIKKYIPGLGDEEIRKIAEEKERIYRELAKGNIKPIHNSLKFIKFLKKSDIKLALVSSTPIENIKFLSDEIGMKNLFDVIVSGSDIKHGKPNPECYLIAAEKIGVPTKKCWVVEDSQHGIDAGFSAGAKTIGILTSHRNLEKTDITVKTFEELEKIFLQMLKHRI
;
A
#
# COMPACT_ATOMS: atom_id res chain seq x y z
N MET A 1 10.75 -4.52 13.92
CA MET A 1 11.27 -3.27 14.54
C MET A 1 10.18 -2.20 14.42
N ARG A 2 9.98 -1.35 15.43
CA ARG A 2 8.97 -0.28 15.37
C ARG A 2 9.43 0.85 14.44
N LYS A 3 8.48 1.62 13.91
CA LYS A 3 8.76 2.69 12.95
C LYS A 3 8.59 4.06 13.60
N CYS A 4 9.40 5.03 13.15
CA CYS A 4 9.28 6.45 13.49
C CYS A 4 9.28 7.29 12.22
N VAL A 5 8.16 7.94 11.94
CA VAL A 5 8.00 8.85 10.81
C VAL A 5 8.16 10.28 11.29
N ILE A 6 9.13 11.00 10.72
CA ILE A 6 9.46 12.38 11.04
C ILE A 6 9.09 13.27 9.87
N VAL A 7 8.14 14.18 10.08
CA VAL A 7 7.76 15.21 9.11
C VAL A 7 8.54 16.49 9.43
N THR A 8 9.30 16.99 8.47
CA THR A 8 10.07 18.23 8.60
C THR A 8 9.84 19.16 7.41
N GLY A 9 10.34 20.39 7.51
CA GLY A 9 10.14 21.43 6.50
C GLY A 9 10.26 22.82 7.11
N LYS A 10 10.40 23.84 6.24
CA LYS A 10 10.49 25.25 6.65
C LYS A 10 9.32 25.68 7.55
N PRO A 11 9.47 26.71 8.39
CA PRO A 11 8.35 27.30 9.11
C PRO A 11 7.20 27.66 8.14
N GLY A 12 5.96 27.32 8.50
CA GLY A 12 4.79 27.58 7.64
C GLY A 12 4.60 26.61 6.47
N SER A 13 5.46 25.60 6.28
CA SER A 13 5.33 24.57 5.22
C SER A 13 4.09 23.67 5.33
N GLY A 14 3.30 23.77 6.41
CA GLY A 14 2.10 22.96 6.60
C GLY A 14 2.29 21.63 7.33
N LYS A 15 3.42 21.42 8.03
CA LYS A 15 3.67 20.22 8.86
C LYS A 15 2.49 19.84 9.76
N SER A 16 2.03 20.76 10.59
CA SER A 16 0.93 20.49 11.53
C SER A 16 -0.40 20.24 10.83
N THR A 17 -0.66 20.95 9.73
CA THR A 17 -1.82 20.68 8.87
C THR A 17 -1.77 19.25 8.34
N LEU A 18 -0.59 18.83 7.89
CA LEU A 18 -0.39 17.49 7.39
C LEU A 18 -0.61 16.46 8.50
N ILE A 19 0.09 16.54 9.64
CA ILE A 19 -0.09 15.57 10.73
C ILE A 19 -1.55 15.48 11.20
N LYS A 20 -2.30 16.58 11.21
CA LYS A 20 -3.73 16.56 11.51
C LYS A 20 -4.54 15.76 10.49
N LYS A 21 -4.39 16.05 9.19
CA LYS A 21 -5.05 15.27 8.11
C LYS A 21 -4.70 13.79 8.17
N LEU A 22 -3.44 13.50 8.46
CA LEU A 22 -2.92 12.15 8.60
C LEU A 22 -3.58 11.41 9.78
N SER A 23 -3.70 12.09 10.92
CA SER A 23 -4.37 11.56 12.11
C SER A 23 -5.85 11.29 11.88
N GLU A 24 -6.55 12.17 11.16
CA GLU A 24 -7.96 11.95 10.76
C GLU A 24 -8.09 10.70 9.88
N ARG A 25 -7.22 10.52 8.88
CA ARG A 25 -7.22 9.31 8.03
C ARG A 25 -6.95 8.04 8.83
N LEU A 26 -5.99 8.05 9.74
CA LEU A 26 -5.72 6.91 10.62
C LEU A 26 -6.96 6.52 11.44
N LYS A 27 -7.67 7.52 11.99
CA LYS A 27 -8.95 7.28 12.69
C LYS A 27 -10.01 6.66 11.77
N HIS A 28 -10.15 7.12 10.52
CA HIS A 28 -11.06 6.52 9.54
C HIS A 28 -10.72 5.06 9.21
N LEU A 29 -9.44 4.70 9.21
CA LEU A 29 -8.96 3.32 9.06
C LEU A 29 -9.10 2.47 10.33
N LYS A 30 -9.74 3.02 11.38
CA LYS A 30 -9.90 2.39 12.70
C LYS A 30 -8.57 2.08 13.41
N ILE A 31 -7.48 2.75 13.01
CA ILE A 31 -6.20 2.67 13.69
C ILE A 31 -6.27 3.55 14.94
N LYS A 32 -5.95 2.97 16.10
CA LYS A 32 -5.98 3.71 17.37
C LYS A 32 -4.76 4.59 17.49
N ILE A 33 -4.96 5.88 17.74
CA ILE A 33 -3.88 6.87 17.89
C ILE A 33 -3.98 7.59 19.23
N CYS A 34 -2.84 7.96 19.80
CA CYS A 34 -2.75 8.86 20.94
C CYS A 34 -1.68 9.93 20.70
N GLY A 35 -1.52 10.86 21.63
CA GLY A 35 -0.45 11.85 21.63
C GLY A 35 -0.98 13.27 21.57
N VAL A 36 -0.22 14.21 20.98
CA VAL A 36 -0.49 15.64 21.14
C VAL A 36 -0.42 16.45 19.85
N PHE A 37 -1.32 17.43 19.76
CA PHE A 37 -1.27 18.55 18.80
C PHE A 37 -0.87 19.85 19.47
N THR A 38 -0.30 20.79 18.71
CA THR A 38 0.10 22.11 19.22
C THR A 38 -0.59 23.25 18.46
N PRO A 39 -1.93 23.42 18.58
CA PRO A 39 -2.65 24.41 17.80
C PRO A 39 -2.30 25.84 18.20
N GLU A 40 -2.29 26.75 17.21
CA GLU A 40 -2.05 28.17 17.44
C GLU A 40 -3.25 28.85 18.11
N ILE A 41 -2.98 29.71 19.08
CA ILE A 41 -3.97 30.63 19.65
C ILE A 41 -3.91 31.93 18.85
N ARG A 42 -5.01 32.32 18.22
CA ARG A 42 -5.14 33.55 17.43
C ARG A 42 -6.31 34.40 17.92
N GLU A 43 -6.10 35.71 18.00
CA GLU A 43 -7.11 36.74 18.28
C GLU A 43 -6.88 37.87 17.29
N ASP A 44 -7.94 38.34 16.60
CA ASP A 44 -7.87 39.37 15.55
C ASP A 44 -6.77 39.13 14.50
N GLY A 45 -6.61 37.88 14.07
CA GLY A 45 -5.58 37.46 13.11
C GLY A 45 -4.14 37.44 13.66
N LYS A 46 -3.90 37.88 14.89
CA LYS A 46 -2.58 37.87 15.55
C LYS A 46 -2.40 36.59 16.36
N ARG A 47 -1.26 35.91 16.15
CA ARG A 47 -0.88 34.74 16.96
C ARG A 47 -0.43 35.15 18.36
N LEU A 48 -1.23 34.80 19.36
CA LEU A 48 -0.99 35.08 20.77
C LEU A 48 -0.24 33.95 21.50
N GLY A 49 -0.28 32.73 20.97
CA GLY A 49 0.30 31.60 21.67
C GLY A 49 0.11 30.27 20.96
N PHE A 50 0.37 29.21 21.70
CA PHE A 50 0.21 27.82 21.31
C PHE A 50 -0.39 27.05 22.48
N LEU A 51 -1.35 26.19 22.20
CA LEU A 51 -1.80 25.17 23.15
C LEU A 51 -1.00 23.90 22.94
N VAL A 52 -1.09 22.98 23.90
CA VAL A 52 -0.89 21.55 23.70
C VAL A 52 -2.24 20.88 23.95
N LYS A 53 -2.66 20.01 23.02
CA LYS A 53 -3.95 19.32 23.05
C LYS A 53 -3.75 17.81 22.92
N GLY A 54 -4.27 17.04 23.87
CA GLY A 54 -4.31 15.59 23.82
C GLY A 54 -5.27 15.09 22.74
N ILE A 55 -4.85 14.09 21.97
CA ILE A 55 -5.60 13.55 20.83
C ILE A 55 -6.76 12.65 21.26
N SER A 56 -6.54 11.82 22.28
CA SER A 56 -7.52 10.88 22.81
C SER A 56 -8.32 11.48 23.94
N THR A 57 -7.64 12.19 24.85
CA THR A 57 -8.27 12.79 26.04
C THR A 57 -9.00 14.09 25.73
N GLY A 58 -8.62 14.79 24.65
CA GLY A 58 -9.16 16.09 24.29
C GLY A 58 -8.77 17.23 25.24
N LYS A 59 -7.96 16.96 26.27
CA LYS A 59 -7.50 17.96 27.25
C LYS A 59 -6.57 18.97 26.59
N GLU A 60 -6.63 20.22 27.06
CA GLU A 60 -5.87 21.34 26.53
C GLU A 60 -5.15 22.10 27.65
N GLU A 61 -3.90 22.45 27.41
CA GLU A 61 -3.10 23.33 28.28
C GLU A 61 -2.34 24.34 27.43
N ILE A 62 -1.87 25.42 28.04
CA ILE A 62 -1.10 26.44 27.32
C ILE A 62 0.36 26.03 27.26
N LEU A 63 0.87 25.87 26.03
CA LEU A 63 2.27 25.60 25.77
C LEU A 63 3.09 26.90 25.75
N ALA A 64 2.56 27.95 25.10
CA ALA A 64 3.25 29.24 25.02
C ALA A 64 2.28 30.40 24.84
N THR A 65 2.60 31.57 25.42
CA THR A 65 1.75 32.79 25.32
C THR A 65 2.56 34.09 25.33
N THR A 66 2.05 35.11 24.65
CA THR A 66 2.54 36.50 24.77
C THR A 66 1.91 37.23 25.96
N LYS A 67 0.74 36.79 26.44
CA LYS A 67 0.01 37.37 27.58
C LYS A 67 0.34 36.58 28.86
N SER A 68 1.49 36.85 29.46
CA SER A 68 1.95 36.11 30.66
C SER A 68 1.35 36.58 31.99
N LYS A 69 0.64 37.72 32.01
CA LYS A 69 -0.08 38.21 33.20
C LYS A 69 -1.21 37.22 33.54
N GLY A 70 -1.08 36.50 34.65
CA GLY A 70 -2.03 35.46 35.09
C GLY A 70 -1.42 34.07 35.33
N TYR A 71 -0.18 33.82 34.91
CA TYR A 71 0.50 32.52 35.11
C TYR A 71 1.46 32.52 36.31
N HIS A 72 1.15 33.30 37.35
CA HIS A 72 1.99 33.50 38.53
C HIS A 72 2.18 32.25 39.41
N ASN A 73 1.38 31.20 39.18
CA ASN A 73 1.41 29.96 39.97
C ASN A 73 2.41 28.91 39.45
N TYR A 74 3.14 29.20 38.37
CA TYR A 74 4.16 28.30 37.85
C TYR A 74 5.52 28.63 38.48
N GLU A 75 6.25 27.61 38.94
CA GLU A 75 7.63 27.79 39.42
C GLU A 75 8.50 28.46 38.34
N GLU A 76 9.17 29.57 38.68
CA GLU A 76 9.98 30.34 37.72
C GLU A 76 11.03 29.48 37.00
N ASN A 77 11.58 28.47 37.67
CA ASN A 77 12.59 27.55 37.14
C ASN A 77 12.05 26.56 36.08
N LYS A 78 10.73 26.48 35.90
CA LYS A 78 10.07 25.60 34.91
C LYS A 78 9.57 26.36 33.68
N ILE A 79 9.68 27.68 33.66
CA ILE A 79 9.23 28.53 32.55
C ILE A 79 10.45 28.99 31.76
N CYS A 80 10.31 29.13 30.44
CA CYS A 80 11.38 29.71 29.62
C CYS A 80 10.86 30.76 28.64
N LYS A 81 11.76 31.59 28.13
CA LYS A 81 11.45 32.64 27.14
C LYS A 81 11.98 32.23 25.77
N LEU A 82 11.13 32.36 24.75
CA LEU A 82 11.52 32.17 23.35
C LEU A 82 10.97 33.32 22.49
N GLY A 83 11.82 34.29 22.21
CA GLY A 83 11.40 35.55 21.61
C GLY A 83 10.36 36.25 22.48
N ARG A 84 9.19 36.56 21.91
CA ARG A 84 8.08 37.22 22.62
C ARG A 84 7.22 36.27 23.47
N TYR A 85 7.49 34.97 23.43
CA TYR A 85 6.67 33.96 24.08
C TYR A 85 7.24 33.57 25.44
N THR A 86 6.33 33.42 26.41
CA THR A 86 6.57 32.70 27.66
C THR A 86 6.10 31.27 27.42
N VAL A 87 6.97 30.29 27.64
CA VAL A 87 6.76 28.88 27.30
C VAL A 87 6.66 28.06 28.59
N PHE A 88 5.76 27.09 28.62
CA PHE A 88 5.47 26.18 29.74
C PHE A 88 5.69 24.72 29.31
N PRO A 89 6.93 24.26 29.17
CA PRO A 89 7.25 22.91 28.67
C PRO A 89 6.62 21.79 29.51
N GLN A 90 6.51 21.99 30.83
CA GLN A 90 5.84 21.06 31.77
C GLN A 90 4.40 20.74 31.37
N ASN A 91 3.69 21.67 30.73
CA ASN A 91 2.32 21.44 30.28
C ASN A 91 2.28 20.48 29.10
N PHE A 92 3.29 20.55 28.22
CA PHE A 92 3.45 19.57 27.15
C PHE A 92 3.70 18.17 27.71
N GLU A 93 4.63 18.05 28.67
CA GLU A 93 4.95 16.77 29.30
C GLU A 93 3.73 16.15 29.98
N LYS A 94 2.99 16.97 30.75
CA LYS A 94 1.75 16.56 31.42
C LYS A 94 0.74 15.96 30.43
N ILE A 95 0.38 16.70 29.39
CA ILE A 95 -0.63 16.24 28.41
C ILE A 95 -0.13 15.02 27.64
N LEU A 96 1.13 14.99 27.22
CA LEU A 96 1.68 13.83 26.52
C LEU A 96 1.70 12.58 27.40
N TYR A 97 2.01 12.70 28.70
CA TYR A 97 2.04 11.54 29.59
C TYR A 97 0.65 10.94 29.82
N GLU A 98 -0.38 11.76 29.98
CA GLU A 98 -1.77 11.29 30.08
C GLU A 98 -2.24 10.56 28.81
N GLU A 99 -1.74 10.96 27.64
CA GLU A 99 -2.01 10.28 26.36
C GLU A 99 -1.27 8.94 26.23
N LEU A 100 -0.08 8.83 26.82
CA LEU A 100 0.68 7.57 26.82
C LEU A 100 0.17 6.55 27.84
N GLU A 101 -0.67 6.96 28.78
CA GLU A 101 -1.35 6.09 29.75
C GLU A 101 -2.60 5.39 29.19
N GLN A 102 -3.04 5.76 27.98
CA GLN A 102 -4.18 5.11 27.32
C GLN A 102 -3.89 3.62 27.06
N GLU A 103 -4.87 2.74 27.30
CA GLU A 103 -4.67 1.29 27.29
C GLU A 103 -4.34 0.72 25.89
N GLU A 104 -4.92 1.30 24.84
CA GLU A 104 -4.84 0.79 23.47
C GLU A 104 -4.54 1.89 22.45
N PHE A 105 -3.34 1.85 21.84
CA PHE A 105 -2.96 2.65 20.69
C PHE A 105 -1.90 1.94 19.84
N GLU A 106 -1.91 2.24 18.55
CA GLU A 106 -0.96 1.70 17.56
C GLU A 106 0.03 2.76 17.08
N ILE A 107 -0.32 4.04 17.20
CA ILE A 107 0.50 5.18 16.76
C ILE A 107 0.46 6.29 17.79
N ILE A 108 1.64 6.81 18.12
CA ILE A 108 1.80 8.01 18.95
C ILE A 108 2.12 9.16 18.03
N VAL A 109 1.31 10.21 18.11
CA VAL A 109 1.44 11.42 17.29
C VAL A 109 2.01 12.55 18.12
N VAL A 110 3.05 13.22 17.63
CA VAL A 110 3.63 14.42 18.26
C VAL A 110 3.76 15.52 17.21
N ASP A 111 2.89 16.51 17.27
CA ASP A 111 2.78 17.55 16.24
C ASP A 111 4.04 18.41 16.08
N GLU A 112 4.82 18.69 17.13
CA GLU A 112 6.08 19.39 16.95
C GLU A 112 7.12 19.00 18.00
N ILE A 113 8.31 18.64 17.53
CA ILE A 113 9.55 18.66 18.31
C ILE A 113 10.28 19.93 17.89
N GLY A 114 10.30 20.90 18.79
CA GLY A 114 10.98 22.16 18.60
C GLY A 114 11.39 22.78 19.93
N PRO A 115 11.98 23.98 19.90
CA PRO A 115 12.44 24.63 21.12
C PRO A 115 11.34 24.86 22.15
N MET A 116 10.06 25.01 21.78
CA MET A 116 9.03 25.23 22.80
C MET A 116 8.78 23.96 23.63
N GLU A 117 8.71 22.81 22.96
CA GLU A 117 8.46 21.50 23.56
C GLU A 117 9.72 20.94 24.25
N LEU A 118 10.90 21.39 23.83
CA LEU A 118 12.20 21.04 24.42
C LEU A 118 12.66 22.02 25.53
N GLY A 119 11.79 22.89 26.01
CA GLY A 119 12.15 23.81 27.10
C GLY A 119 13.10 24.93 26.73
N CYS A 120 12.83 25.56 25.59
CA CYS A 120 13.63 26.58 24.93
C CYS A 120 15.07 26.14 24.57
N SER A 121 15.37 24.86 24.74
CA SER A 121 16.60 24.22 24.28
C SER A 121 16.47 23.74 22.84
N ARG A 122 17.59 23.51 22.17
CA ARG A 122 17.66 22.71 20.93
C ARG A 122 18.13 21.27 21.17
N LYS A 123 18.48 20.93 22.42
CA LYS A 123 18.95 19.61 22.79
C LYS A 123 17.78 18.69 23.13
N LEU A 124 17.90 17.42 22.77
CA LEU A 124 16.92 16.36 23.04
C LEU A 124 17.09 15.76 24.44
N ASN A 125 17.12 16.60 25.47
CA ASN A 125 17.34 16.20 26.87
C ASN A 125 16.08 16.25 27.73
N SER A 126 14.92 16.56 27.16
CA SER A 126 13.65 16.57 27.89
C SER A 126 13.23 15.16 28.29
N PRO A 127 12.75 14.93 29.54
CA PRO A 127 12.30 13.63 30.02
C PRO A 127 11.32 12.90 29.10
N TRP A 128 10.42 13.65 28.45
CA TRP A 128 9.42 13.05 27.57
C TRP A 128 10.00 12.43 26.30
N ILE A 129 11.12 12.95 25.78
CA ILE A 129 11.84 12.37 24.64
C ILE A 129 12.35 10.97 25.00
N TYR A 130 12.94 10.82 26.19
CA TYR A 130 13.41 9.54 26.70
C TYR A 130 12.23 8.56 26.90
N LYS A 131 11.10 9.05 27.43
CA LYS A 131 9.89 8.23 27.60
C LYS A 131 9.36 7.73 26.25
N LEU A 132 9.32 8.57 25.22
CA LEU A 132 8.90 8.15 23.88
C LEU A 132 9.83 7.10 23.26
N LYS A 133 11.16 7.27 23.40
CA LYS A 133 12.13 6.32 22.86
C LYS A 133 12.01 4.93 23.50
N ASN A 134 11.72 4.88 24.80
CA ASN A 134 11.64 3.65 25.58
C ASN A 134 10.21 3.15 25.80
N GLN A 135 9.22 3.80 25.22
CA GLN A 135 7.88 3.22 25.14
C GLN A 135 7.99 1.85 24.46
N ASP A 136 7.19 0.86 24.84
CA ASP A 136 7.20 -0.49 24.21
C ASP A 136 6.08 -0.68 23.20
N LYS A 137 5.08 0.20 23.23
CA LYS A 137 3.90 0.18 22.36
C LYS A 137 3.94 1.27 21.28
N GLY A 138 3.31 0.98 20.15
CA GLY A 138 3.03 1.96 19.09
C GLY A 138 4.23 2.40 18.23
N ASN A 139 3.92 2.80 17.00
CA ASN A 139 4.84 3.50 16.09
C ASN A 139 4.78 5.01 16.36
N LEU A 140 5.79 5.76 15.93
CA LEU A 140 5.85 7.21 16.11
C LEU A 140 5.51 7.94 14.80
N LEU A 141 4.66 8.96 14.88
CA LEU A 141 4.44 9.97 13.85
C LEU A 141 4.71 11.33 14.47
N ILE A 142 5.83 11.94 14.11
CA ILE A 142 6.27 13.20 14.72
C ILE A 142 6.48 14.26 13.65
N SER A 143 6.27 15.53 13.97
CA SER A 143 6.87 16.62 13.20
C SER A 143 8.04 17.20 13.97
N ALA A 144 9.10 17.60 13.27
CA ALA A 144 10.28 18.18 13.88
C ALA A 144 10.77 19.39 13.09
N LYS A 145 11.31 20.39 13.80
CA LYS A 145 11.96 21.51 13.14
C LYS A 145 13.19 21.05 12.35
N LYS A 146 13.37 21.68 11.19
CA LYS A 146 14.40 21.31 10.20
C LYS A 146 15.82 21.42 10.75
N ASP A 147 16.06 22.31 11.71
CA ASP A 147 17.36 22.52 12.34
C ASP A 147 17.73 21.42 13.35
N ILE A 148 16.77 20.61 13.82
CA ILE A 148 17.01 19.53 14.79
C ILE A 148 16.62 18.13 14.29
N VAL A 149 16.07 18.02 13.08
CA VAL A 149 15.54 16.76 12.53
C VAL A 149 16.56 15.63 12.54
N GLU A 150 17.83 15.96 12.30
CA GLU A 150 18.93 15.00 12.22
C GLU A 150 19.34 14.48 13.61
N ASP A 151 19.24 15.32 14.64
CA ASP A 151 19.45 14.91 16.02
C ASP A 151 18.31 14.01 16.48
N VAL A 152 17.07 14.35 16.10
CA VAL A 152 15.88 13.53 16.38
C VAL A 152 16.02 12.16 15.72
N ARG A 153 16.46 12.11 14.46
CA ARG A 153 16.73 10.87 13.73
C ARG A 153 17.68 9.96 14.51
N LYS A 154 18.90 10.45 14.77
CA LYS A 154 19.94 9.68 15.48
C LYS A 154 19.45 9.18 16.83
N TYR A 155 18.68 9.99 17.55
CA TYR A 155 18.17 9.62 18.87
C TYR A 155 17.23 8.41 18.82
N PHE A 156 16.33 8.36 17.84
CA PHE A 156 15.33 7.28 17.71
C PHE A 156 15.84 6.06 16.94
N GLU A 157 16.88 6.17 16.10
CA GLU A 157 17.42 5.07 15.28
C GLU A 157 17.91 3.86 16.08
N GLU A 158 18.27 4.04 17.36
CA GLU A 158 18.64 2.93 18.24
C GLU A 158 17.49 1.93 18.49
N LYS A 159 16.23 2.38 18.43
CA LYS A 159 15.04 1.59 18.78
C LYS A 159 14.00 1.52 17.66
N PHE A 160 14.06 2.43 16.71
CA PHE A 160 13.09 2.56 15.63
C PHE A 160 13.80 2.55 14.26
N SER A 161 13.13 2.00 13.26
CA SER A 161 13.43 2.34 11.86
C SER A 161 12.89 3.76 11.61
N VAL A 162 13.77 4.72 11.32
CA VAL A 162 13.41 6.14 11.25
C VAL A 162 13.32 6.63 9.79
N TYR A 163 12.23 7.31 9.49
CA TYR A 163 11.87 7.82 8.17
C TYR A 163 11.74 9.33 8.22
N ILE A 164 12.43 10.09 7.36
CA ILE A 164 12.30 11.56 7.31
C ILE A 164 11.61 12.00 6.02
N TYR A 165 10.58 12.84 6.17
CA TYR A 165 9.86 13.49 5.08
C TYR A 165 10.01 15.01 5.15
N ASP A 166 10.69 15.60 4.18
CA ASP A 166 10.87 17.06 4.06
C ASP A 166 9.85 17.64 3.07
N ILE A 167 8.89 18.42 3.58
CA ILE A 167 7.79 19.02 2.80
C ILE A 167 8.30 19.90 1.65
N ASP A 168 9.52 20.42 1.75
CA ASP A 168 10.10 21.32 0.75
C ASP A 168 10.81 20.61 -0.42
N LYS A 169 11.09 19.30 -0.33
CA LYS A 169 11.98 18.59 -1.30
C LYS A 169 11.26 17.69 -2.31
N GLU A 170 10.02 17.26 -2.05
CA GLU A 170 9.15 16.57 -3.02
C GLU A 170 7.70 16.97 -2.74
N SER A 171 7.16 17.92 -3.51
CA SER A 171 5.78 18.39 -3.39
C SER A 171 4.83 17.46 -4.15
N ASN A 172 4.17 16.58 -3.41
CA ASN A 172 2.75 16.35 -3.60
C ASN A 172 2.15 15.79 -2.32
N GLU A 173 1.13 16.47 -1.78
CA GLU A 173 0.26 16.07 -0.66
C GLU A 173 -0.16 14.57 -0.73
N LYS A 174 -0.19 14.01 -1.94
CA LYS A 174 -0.45 12.59 -2.27
C LYS A 174 0.64 11.61 -1.80
N ALA A 175 1.92 11.96 -1.85
CA ALA A 175 3.00 11.14 -1.30
C ALA A 175 2.95 11.10 0.24
N TYR A 176 2.41 12.14 0.87
CA TYR A 176 2.30 12.23 2.33
C TYR A 176 1.16 11.38 2.89
N LEU A 177 -0.01 11.37 2.22
CA LEU A 177 -1.13 10.48 2.56
C LEU A 177 -0.75 9.00 2.37
N PHE A 178 0.12 8.72 1.42
CA PHE A 178 0.62 7.38 1.11
C PHE A 178 1.48 6.80 2.25
N SER A 179 2.22 7.66 2.98
CA SER A 179 3.11 7.23 4.08
C SER A 179 2.45 6.48 5.21
N LEU A 180 1.17 6.75 5.42
CA LEU A 180 0.42 6.23 6.54
C LEU A 180 -0.42 5.02 6.19
N GLU A 181 -0.66 4.76 4.91
CA GLU A 181 -1.26 3.50 4.49
C GLU A 181 -0.25 2.33 4.53
N ASN A 182 1.04 2.61 4.67
CA ASN A 182 2.06 1.59 4.98
C ASN A 182 2.15 1.22 6.46
N LEU A 183 1.18 1.66 7.26
CA LEU A 183 0.79 0.98 8.49
C LEU A 183 -0.23 -0.16 8.27
N THR A 184 -0.74 -0.38 7.04
CA THR A 184 -1.87 -1.30 6.79
C THR A 184 -1.51 -2.74 6.37
N GLY A 185 -0.25 -3.18 6.48
CA GLY A 185 0.10 -4.61 6.49
C GLY A 185 0.02 -5.37 5.16
N THR A 186 0.36 -4.76 4.02
CA THR A 186 0.53 -5.51 2.75
C THR A 186 1.80 -6.36 2.76
N GLU A 187 1.66 -7.66 2.49
CA GLU A 187 2.75 -8.64 2.57
C GLU A 187 2.93 -9.45 1.27
N ALA A 188 1.92 -9.50 0.39
CA ALA A 188 2.00 -10.21 -0.88
C ALA A 188 1.27 -9.53 -2.05
N PHE A 189 1.74 -9.79 -3.26
CA PHE A 189 1.02 -9.51 -4.51
C PHE A 189 0.74 -10.81 -5.26
N LEU A 190 -0.50 -10.97 -5.72
CA LEU A 190 -1.00 -12.11 -6.47
C LEU A 190 -1.35 -11.60 -7.88
N PHE A 191 -0.53 -11.93 -8.87
CA PHE A 191 -0.71 -11.46 -10.24
C PHE A 191 -1.46 -12.48 -11.07
N ASP A 192 -2.47 -12.05 -11.81
CA ASP A 192 -2.92 -12.80 -12.98
C ASP A 192 -1.84 -12.75 -14.10
N LEU A 193 -1.99 -13.62 -15.10
CA LEU A 193 -1.05 -13.79 -16.20
C LEU A 193 -1.54 -13.09 -17.47
N ASP A 194 -2.69 -13.49 -17.97
CA ASP A 194 -3.16 -13.17 -19.31
C ASP A 194 -3.83 -11.79 -19.29
N GLY A 195 -3.33 -10.87 -20.09
CA GLY A 195 -3.80 -9.48 -20.04
C GLY A 195 -3.25 -8.69 -18.84
N VAL A 196 -2.56 -9.31 -17.88
CA VAL A 196 -1.82 -8.60 -16.82
C VAL A 196 -0.31 -8.60 -17.10
N ILE A 197 0.32 -9.77 -17.18
CA ILE A 197 1.76 -9.88 -17.42
C ILE A 197 2.06 -10.02 -18.91
N VAL A 198 1.22 -10.74 -19.64
CA VAL A 198 1.44 -11.07 -21.05
C VAL A 198 0.25 -10.67 -21.90
N ASP A 199 0.53 -10.11 -23.08
CA ASP A 199 -0.51 -9.90 -24.10
C ASP A 199 -0.62 -11.16 -24.96
N SER A 200 -1.51 -12.07 -24.55
CA SER A 200 -1.70 -13.40 -25.14
C SER A 200 -2.98 -13.57 -25.96
N SER A 201 -3.87 -12.56 -25.94
CA SER A 201 -5.24 -12.65 -26.46
C SER A 201 -5.28 -13.03 -27.94
N GLU A 202 -4.43 -12.40 -28.75
CA GLU A 202 -4.37 -12.66 -30.19
C GLU A 202 -3.92 -14.09 -30.52
N PHE A 203 -3.02 -14.68 -29.72
CA PHE A 203 -2.56 -16.05 -29.91
C PHE A 203 -3.63 -17.06 -29.50
N HIS A 204 -4.36 -16.77 -28.42
CA HIS A 204 -5.53 -17.58 -28.05
C HIS A 204 -6.60 -17.54 -29.13
N LYS A 205 -6.93 -16.36 -29.66
CA LYS A 205 -7.89 -16.22 -30.77
C LYS A 205 -7.49 -17.07 -31.97
N LYS A 206 -6.25 -16.93 -32.44
CA LYS A 206 -5.72 -17.69 -33.59
C LYS A 206 -5.70 -19.20 -33.33
N SER A 207 -5.36 -19.62 -32.11
CA SER A 207 -5.36 -21.04 -31.74
C SER A 207 -6.76 -21.65 -31.78
N TRP A 208 -7.77 -20.92 -31.28
CA TRP A 208 -9.17 -21.35 -31.34
C TRP A 208 -9.70 -21.41 -32.76
N ILE A 209 -9.47 -20.38 -33.57
CA ILE A 209 -9.86 -20.38 -34.99
C ILE A 209 -9.25 -21.60 -35.70
N LYS A 210 -7.97 -21.89 -35.46
CA LYS A 210 -7.27 -23.01 -36.12
C LYS A 210 -7.78 -24.38 -35.66
N VAL A 211 -8.01 -24.59 -34.36
CA VAL A 211 -8.51 -25.89 -33.87
C VAL A 211 -9.97 -26.12 -34.29
N MET A 212 -10.82 -25.09 -34.22
CA MET A 212 -12.23 -25.20 -34.60
C MET A 212 -12.38 -25.42 -36.11
N SER A 213 -11.58 -24.73 -36.93
CA SER A 213 -11.56 -24.94 -38.39
C SER A 213 -11.18 -26.38 -38.78
N LYS A 214 -10.23 -27.02 -38.06
CA LYS A 214 -9.88 -28.44 -38.28
C LYS A 214 -11.06 -29.38 -37.99
N LEU A 215 -11.99 -28.97 -37.13
CA LEU A 215 -13.19 -29.71 -36.77
C LEU A 215 -14.41 -29.31 -37.61
N GLY A 216 -14.24 -28.44 -38.61
CA GLY A 216 -15.32 -27.94 -39.45
C GLY A 216 -16.25 -26.93 -38.77
N ILE A 217 -15.86 -26.41 -37.59
CA ILE A 217 -16.63 -25.42 -36.83
C ILE A 217 -16.20 -24.01 -37.24
N ASN A 218 -17.17 -23.18 -37.63
CA ASN A 218 -16.92 -21.77 -37.87
C ASN A 218 -16.86 -21.02 -36.54
N PHE A 219 -15.64 -20.62 -36.13
CA PHE A 219 -15.39 -19.86 -34.91
C PHE A 219 -14.66 -18.57 -35.29
N GLY A 220 -15.30 -17.42 -35.06
CA GLY A 220 -14.79 -16.12 -35.46
C GLY A 220 -14.41 -15.20 -34.30
N GLU A 221 -14.18 -13.93 -34.63
CA GLU A 221 -13.83 -12.90 -33.65
C GLU A 221 -14.94 -12.66 -32.61
N GLU A 222 -16.19 -12.66 -33.03
CA GLU A 222 -17.34 -12.47 -32.13
C GLU A 222 -17.54 -13.66 -31.18
N ASP A 223 -17.23 -14.87 -31.63
CA ASP A 223 -17.22 -16.07 -30.78
C ASP A 223 -16.12 -15.99 -29.73
N PHE A 224 -14.92 -15.59 -30.15
CA PHE A 224 -13.80 -15.35 -29.25
C PHE A 224 -14.14 -14.29 -28.19
N LYS A 225 -14.68 -13.14 -28.58
CA LYS A 225 -15.09 -12.09 -27.63
C LYS A 225 -16.10 -12.61 -26.59
N LYS A 226 -17.04 -13.45 -26.99
CA LYS A 226 -18.06 -14.03 -26.09
C LYS A 226 -17.54 -15.13 -25.17
N THR A 227 -16.36 -15.66 -25.46
CA THR A 227 -15.78 -16.82 -24.77
C THR A 227 -14.46 -16.50 -24.07
N PHE A 228 -13.87 -15.34 -24.33
CA PHE A 228 -12.61 -14.92 -23.74
C PHE A 228 -12.70 -14.92 -22.21
N GLY A 229 -11.74 -15.57 -21.56
CA GLY A 229 -11.72 -15.79 -20.10
C GLY A 229 -12.42 -17.07 -19.60
N MET A 230 -13.18 -17.78 -20.45
CA MET A 230 -13.74 -19.09 -20.08
C MET A 230 -12.68 -20.21 -20.16
N THR A 231 -12.90 -21.30 -19.42
CA THR A 231 -12.06 -22.50 -19.52
C THR A 231 -12.22 -23.18 -20.88
N ASN A 232 -11.18 -23.88 -21.35
CA ASN A 232 -11.22 -24.60 -22.63
C ASN A 232 -12.41 -25.56 -22.71
N ASP A 233 -12.67 -26.32 -21.65
CA ASP A 233 -13.79 -27.27 -21.55
C ASP A 233 -15.14 -26.60 -21.76
N THR A 234 -15.34 -25.42 -21.16
CA THR A 234 -16.58 -24.66 -21.31
C THR A 234 -16.79 -24.22 -22.75
N ILE A 235 -15.73 -23.75 -23.42
CA ILE A 235 -15.78 -23.34 -24.82
C ILE A 235 -16.05 -24.55 -25.72
N ILE A 236 -15.35 -25.67 -25.51
CA ILE A 236 -15.52 -26.89 -26.31
C ILE A 236 -16.94 -27.43 -26.15
N LYS A 237 -17.45 -27.56 -24.92
CA LYS A 237 -18.82 -28.04 -24.66
C LYS A 237 -19.89 -27.14 -25.30
N LYS A 238 -19.62 -25.83 -25.38
CA LYS A 238 -20.55 -24.86 -25.99
C LYS A 238 -20.62 -25.00 -27.52
N TYR A 239 -19.50 -25.23 -28.19
CA TYR A 239 -19.44 -25.27 -29.66
C TYR A 239 -19.52 -26.69 -30.24
N ILE A 240 -19.22 -27.71 -29.44
CA ILE A 240 -19.23 -29.12 -29.82
C ILE A 240 -19.90 -29.93 -28.70
N PRO A 241 -21.24 -29.84 -28.56
CA PRO A 241 -21.96 -30.54 -27.50
C PRO A 241 -21.91 -32.05 -27.70
N GLY A 242 -21.89 -32.80 -26.60
CA GLY A 242 -21.97 -34.27 -26.62
C GLY A 242 -20.63 -35.01 -26.65
N LEU A 243 -19.50 -34.30 -26.65
CA LEU A 243 -18.18 -34.93 -26.50
C LEU A 243 -17.95 -35.49 -25.09
N GLY A 244 -17.26 -36.63 -25.02
CA GLY A 244 -16.74 -37.16 -23.76
C GLY A 244 -15.51 -36.39 -23.25
N ASP A 245 -15.21 -36.52 -21.96
CA ASP A 245 -14.12 -35.76 -21.32
C ASP A 245 -12.74 -35.98 -21.99
N GLU A 246 -12.48 -37.19 -22.49
CA GLU A 246 -11.23 -37.51 -23.19
C GLU A 246 -11.10 -36.79 -24.55
N GLU A 247 -12.21 -36.60 -25.27
CA GLU A 247 -12.22 -35.88 -26.55
C GLU A 247 -12.02 -34.38 -26.32
N ILE A 248 -12.69 -33.85 -25.29
CA ILE A 248 -12.52 -32.46 -24.85
C ILE A 248 -11.07 -32.19 -24.48
N ARG A 249 -10.45 -33.09 -23.71
CA ARG A 249 -9.05 -33.01 -23.33
C ARG A 249 -8.12 -32.96 -24.54
N LYS A 250 -8.32 -33.84 -25.52
CA LYS A 250 -7.52 -33.87 -26.76
C LYS A 250 -7.63 -32.56 -27.57
N ILE A 251 -8.83 -32.00 -27.68
CA ILE A 251 -9.05 -30.73 -28.38
C ILE A 251 -8.38 -29.58 -27.64
N ALA A 252 -8.50 -29.54 -26.31
CA ALA A 252 -7.84 -28.56 -25.47
C ALA A 252 -6.31 -28.65 -25.61
N GLU A 253 -5.73 -29.85 -25.52
CA GLU A 253 -4.29 -30.09 -25.68
C GLU A 253 -3.78 -29.65 -27.07
N GLU A 254 -4.51 -29.95 -28.15
CA GLU A 254 -4.16 -29.52 -29.51
C GLU A 254 -4.25 -27.99 -29.65
N LYS A 255 -5.28 -27.36 -29.09
CA LYS A 255 -5.39 -25.89 -29.04
C LYS A 255 -4.20 -25.27 -28.33
N GLU A 256 -3.80 -25.82 -27.17
CA GLU A 256 -2.66 -25.28 -26.42
C GLU A 256 -1.32 -25.53 -27.12
N ARG A 257 -1.19 -26.65 -27.84
CA ARG A 257 -0.03 -26.90 -28.71
C ARG A 257 0.09 -25.83 -29.80
N ILE A 258 -1.01 -25.54 -30.49
CA ILE A 258 -1.08 -24.49 -31.51
C ILE A 258 -0.79 -23.11 -30.91
N TYR A 259 -1.34 -22.81 -29.73
CA TYR A 259 -1.06 -21.56 -29.02
C TYR A 259 0.45 -21.38 -28.79
N ARG A 260 1.13 -22.39 -28.25
CA ARG A 260 2.58 -22.34 -27.99
C ARG A 260 3.38 -22.16 -29.28
N GLU A 261 2.99 -22.82 -30.37
CA GLU A 261 3.63 -22.64 -31.69
C GLU A 261 3.51 -21.21 -32.22
N LEU A 262 2.32 -20.62 -32.13
CA LEU A 262 2.06 -19.26 -32.61
C LEU A 262 2.74 -18.20 -31.73
N ALA A 263 2.73 -18.42 -30.41
CA ALA A 263 3.30 -17.50 -29.44
C ALA A 263 4.84 -17.48 -29.46
N LYS A 264 5.49 -18.59 -29.78
CA LYS A 264 6.95 -18.71 -29.79
C LYS A 264 7.59 -17.66 -30.71
N GLY A 265 8.52 -16.87 -30.17
CA GLY A 265 9.21 -15.75 -30.83
C GLY A 265 8.37 -14.49 -31.02
N ASN A 266 7.06 -14.53 -30.71
CA ASN A 266 6.11 -13.46 -31.04
C ASN A 266 5.41 -12.86 -29.82
N ILE A 267 5.28 -13.63 -28.74
CA ILE A 267 4.60 -13.21 -27.52
C ILE A 267 5.45 -12.22 -26.75
N LYS A 268 4.81 -11.18 -26.20
CA LYS A 268 5.49 -10.10 -25.50
C LYS A 268 4.86 -9.87 -24.13
N PRO A 269 5.68 -9.54 -23.12
CA PRO A 269 5.14 -9.04 -21.87
C PRO A 269 4.42 -7.72 -22.12
N ILE A 270 3.37 -7.47 -21.34
CA ILE A 270 2.75 -6.15 -21.25
C ILE A 270 3.80 -5.14 -20.83
N HIS A 271 3.74 -3.94 -21.40
CA HIS A 271 4.74 -2.91 -21.19
C HIS A 271 5.00 -2.68 -19.70
N ASN A 272 6.27 -2.77 -19.30
CA ASN A 272 6.78 -2.63 -17.93
C ASN A 272 6.26 -3.61 -16.86
N SER A 273 5.44 -4.61 -17.21
CA SER A 273 4.98 -5.66 -16.27
C SER A 273 6.15 -6.41 -15.59
N LEU A 274 7.06 -6.98 -16.38
CA LEU A 274 8.21 -7.72 -15.86
C LEU A 274 9.21 -6.83 -15.13
N LYS A 275 9.34 -5.56 -15.54
CA LYS A 275 10.18 -4.58 -14.85
C LYS A 275 9.65 -4.36 -13.43
N PHE A 276 8.34 -4.16 -13.30
CA PHE A 276 7.66 -3.97 -12.02
C PHE A 276 7.74 -5.22 -11.12
N ILE A 277 7.48 -6.41 -11.66
CA ILE A 277 7.58 -7.67 -10.90
C ILE A 277 9.01 -7.92 -10.41
N LYS A 278 10.02 -7.67 -11.25
CA LYS A 278 11.44 -7.75 -10.85
C LYS A 278 11.79 -6.72 -9.77
N PHE A 279 11.18 -5.54 -9.80
CA PHE A 279 11.32 -4.54 -8.76
C PHE A 279 10.70 -5.03 -7.43
N LEU A 280 9.49 -5.57 -7.47
CA LEU A 280 8.83 -6.17 -6.31
C LEU A 280 9.61 -7.33 -5.70
N LYS A 281 10.21 -8.20 -6.53
CA LYS A 281 10.98 -9.36 -6.06
C LYS A 281 12.22 -8.98 -5.26
N LYS A 282 12.77 -7.79 -5.50
CA LYS A 282 13.87 -7.21 -4.72
C LYS A 282 13.41 -6.58 -3.41
N SER A 283 12.10 -6.53 -3.16
CA SER A 283 11.49 -6.05 -1.93
C SER A 283 11.12 -7.24 -1.04
N ASP A 284 10.94 -7.00 0.26
CA ASP A 284 10.46 -8.01 1.22
C ASP A 284 8.94 -8.22 1.08
N ILE A 285 8.50 -8.54 -0.14
CA ILE A 285 7.11 -8.80 -0.52
C ILE A 285 7.08 -10.13 -1.25
N LYS A 286 6.14 -10.99 -0.87
CA LYS A 286 5.95 -12.28 -1.52
C LYS A 286 5.13 -12.15 -2.80
N LEU A 287 5.51 -12.88 -3.85
CA LEU A 287 4.86 -12.80 -5.16
C LEU A 287 4.28 -14.16 -5.56
N ALA A 288 2.99 -14.18 -5.91
CA ALA A 288 2.36 -15.34 -6.55
C ALA A 288 1.95 -15.00 -7.99
N LEU A 289 2.09 -15.98 -8.88
CA LEU A 289 1.40 -16.01 -10.16
C LEU A 289 0.15 -16.87 -10.01
N VAL A 290 -1.02 -16.36 -10.40
CA VAL A 290 -2.32 -17.01 -10.22
C VAL A 290 -3.11 -16.94 -11.52
N SER A 291 -3.19 -18.03 -12.26
CA SER A 291 -3.81 -18.05 -13.60
C SER A 291 -4.66 -19.31 -13.81
N SER A 292 -5.70 -19.20 -14.63
CA SER A 292 -6.47 -20.34 -15.13
C SER A 292 -5.73 -21.12 -16.24
N THR A 293 -4.54 -20.67 -16.63
CA THR A 293 -3.73 -21.25 -17.70
C THR A 293 -3.07 -22.57 -17.26
N PRO A 294 -3.01 -23.60 -18.13
CA PRO A 294 -2.31 -24.86 -17.83
C PRO A 294 -0.82 -24.65 -17.51
N ILE A 295 -0.27 -25.49 -16.64
CA ILE A 295 1.10 -25.33 -16.15
C ILE A 295 2.15 -25.42 -17.27
N GLU A 296 1.89 -26.17 -18.34
CA GLU A 296 2.75 -26.29 -19.52
C GLU A 296 2.90 -24.95 -20.25
N ASN A 297 1.80 -24.19 -20.35
CA ASN A 297 1.81 -22.86 -20.95
C ASN A 297 2.52 -21.84 -20.06
N ILE A 298 2.31 -21.91 -18.74
CA ILE A 298 3.05 -21.06 -17.79
C ILE A 298 4.55 -21.32 -17.91
N LYS A 299 4.98 -22.58 -17.99
CA LYS A 299 6.40 -22.95 -18.19
C LYS A 299 6.94 -22.40 -19.51
N PHE A 300 6.22 -22.62 -20.61
CA PHE A 300 6.58 -22.08 -21.92
C PHE A 300 6.73 -20.56 -21.89
N LEU A 301 5.74 -19.83 -21.35
CA LEU A 301 5.80 -18.38 -21.22
C LEU A 301 6.97 -17.95 -20.34
N SER A 302 7.20 -18.66 -19.23
CA SER A 302 8.30 -18.37 -18.32
C SER A 302 9.67 -18.49 -18.99
N ASP A 303 9.84 -19.45 -19.90
CA ASP A 303 11.03 -19.59 -20.74
C ASP A 303 11.12 -18.46 -21.78
N GLU A 304 10.02 -18.19 -22.47
CA GLU A 304 9.96 -17.29 -23.63
C GLU A 304 10.15 -15.81 -23.25
N ILE A 305 9.51 -15.35 -22.17
CA ILE A 305 9.54 -13.93 -21.77
C ILE A 305 10.39 -13.68 -20.51
N GLY A 306 11.05 -14.72 -19.98
CA GLY A 306 11.98 -14.60 -18.87
C GLY A 306 11.34 -14.34 -17.51
N MET A 307 10.34 -15.14 -17.15
CA MET A 307 9.68 -15.11 -15.82
C MET A 307 10.29 -16.09 -14.81
N LYS A 308 11.34 -16.82 -15.19
CA LYS A 308 11.99 -17.78 -14.30
C LYS A 308 12.36 -17.15 -12.96
N ASN A 309 12.00 -17.84 -11.87
CA ASN A 309 12.31 -17.46 -10.49
C ASN A 309 11.76 -16.10 -10.03
N LEU A 310 10.79 -15.50 -10.75
CA LEU A 310 10.17 -14.24 -10.32
C LEU A 310 9.15 -14.45 -9.19
N PHE A 311 8.45 -15.58 -9.18
CA PHE A 311 7.37 -15.85 -8.23
C PHE A 311 7.80 -16.87 -7.18
N ASP A 312 7.34 -16.66 -5.94
CA ASP A 312 7.52 -17.61 -4.83
C ASP A 312 6.55 -18.79 -4.95
N VAL A 313 5.35 -18.52 -5.49
CA VAL A 313 4.29 -19.51 -5.70
C VAL A 313 3.69 -19.34 -7.09
N ILE A 314 3.33 -20.46 -7.71
CA ILE A 314 2.52 -20.49 -8.94
C ILE A 314 1.27 -21.31 -8.64
N VAL A 315 0.11 -20.76 -8.97
CA VAL A 315 -1.19 -21.43 -9.01
C VAL A 315 -1.67 -21.40 -10.46
N SER A 316 -1.82 -22.57 -11.04
CA SER A 316 -2.25 -22.80 -12.41
C SER A 316 -3.70 -23.25 -12.48
N GLY A 317 -4.26 -23.33 -13.70
CA GLY A 317 -5.60 -23.90 -13.90
C GLY A 317 -5.72 -25.35 -13.44
N SER A 318 -4.60 -26.07 -13.36
CA SER A 318 -4.55 -27.45 -12.86
C SER A 318 -4.65 -27.56 -11.33
N ASP A 319 -4.44 -26.47 -10.61
CA ASP A 319 -4.47 -26.43 -9.15
C ASP A 319 -5.88 -26.17 -8.57
N ILE A 320 -6.86 -25.82 -9.41
CA ILE A 320 -8.17 -25.29 -8.97
C ILE A 320 -9.32 -26.13 -9.51
N LYS A 321 -10.39 -26.27 -8.70
CA LYS A 321 -11.63 -26.95 -9.12
C LYS A 321 -12.63 -25.99 -9.77
N HIS A 322 -12.67 -24.76 -9.28
CA HIS A 322 -13.58 -23.71 -9.72
C HIS A 322 -12.79 -22.49 -10.22
N GLY A 323 -13.02 -22.11 -11.48
CA GLY A 323 -12.43 -20.91 -12.06
C GLY A 323 -13.03 -19.61 -11.51
N LYS A 324 -12.35 -18.49 -11.80
CA LYS A 324 -12.85 -17.12 -11.55
C LYS A 324 -14.27 -16.96 -12.13
N PRO A 325 -15.24 -16.36 -11.42
CA PRO A 325 -15.09 -15.45 -10.27
C PRO A 325 -15.04 -16.14 -8.89
N ASN A 326 -14.93 -17.47 -8.84
CA ASN A 326 -14.73 -18.15 -7.56
C ASN A 326 -13.37 -17.73 -6.93
N PRO A 327 -13.30 -17.47 -5.61
CA PRO A 327 -12.07 -17.02 -4.96
C PRO A 327 -10.99 -18.10 -4.77
N GLU A 328 -11.28 -19.38 -5.09
CA GLU A 328 -10.42 -20.54 -4.84
C GLU A 328 -8.96 -20.31 -5.25
N CYS A 329 -8.71 -19.77 -6.45
CA CYS A 329 -7.36 -19.57 -6.95
C CYS A 329 -6.52 -18.63 -6.06
N TYR A 330 -7.12 -17.57 -5.53
CA TYR A 330 -6.43 -16.60 -4.66
C TYR A 330 -6.30 -17.10 -3.22
N LEU A 331 -7.28 -17.86 -2.74
CA LEU A 331 -7.20 -18.52 -1.42
C LEU A 331 -6.05 -19.54 -1.39
N ILE A 332 -5.94 -20.38 -2.42
CA ILE A 332 -4.85 -21.36 -2.56
C ILE A 332 -3.50 -20.63 -2.67
N ALA A 333 -3.42 -19.53 -3.44
CA ALA A 333 -2.19 -18.77 -3.56
C ALA A 333 -1.74 -18.17 -2.22
N ALA A 334 -2.67 -17.58 -1.47
CA ALA A 334 -2.44 -17.02 -0.14
C ALA A 334 -1.98 -18.08 0.88
N GLU A 335 -2.60 -19.26 0.85
CA GLU A 335 -2.20 -20.40 1.68
C GLU A 335 -0.78 -20.87 1.34
N LYS A 336 -0.51 -21.19 0.07
CA LYS A 336 0.80 -21.67 -0.40
C LYS A 336 1.93 -20.68 -0.11
N ILE A 337 1.64 -19.38 -0.17
CA ILE A 337 2.64 -18.32 0.07
C ILE A 337 2.79 -17.94 1.55
N GLY A 338 1.89 -18.45 2.41
CA GLY A 338 1.91 -18.22 3.85
C GLY A 338 1.47 -16.81 4.27
N VAL A 339 0.64 -16.13 3.47
CA VAL A 339 0.18 -14.75 3.74
C VAL A 339 -1.35 -14.71 3.72
N PRO A 340 -2.02 -14.21 4.79
CA PRO A 340 -3.47 -14.08 4.80
C PRO A 340 -3.98 -13.18 3.67
N THR A 341 -5.08 -13.54 3.00
CA THR A 341 -5.63 -12.78 1.85
C THR A 341 -5.88 -11.30 2.13
N LYS A 342 -6.28 -10.94 3.36
CA LYS A 342 -6.46 -9.54 3.80
C LYS A 342 -5.19 -8.67 3.72
N LYS A 343 -4.02 -9.30 3.58
CA LYS A 343 -2.70 -8.67 3.42
C LYS A 343 -2.16 -8.79 1.99
N CYS A 344 -2.96 -9.32 1.07
CA CYS A 344 -2.63 -9.51 -0.32
C CYS A 344 -3.27 -8.43 -1.19
N TRP A 345 -2.57 -8.06 -2.26
CA TRP A 345 -3.15 -7.36 -3.41
C TRP A 345 -3.24 -8.30 -4.59
N VAL A 346 -4.43 -8.40 -5.18
CA VAL A 346 -4.67 -9.10 -6.44
C VAL A 346 -4.53 -8.09 -7.58
N VAL A 347 -3.75 -8.42 -8.61
CA VAL A 347 -3.58 -7.61 -9.83
C VAL A 347 -4.21 -8.34 -11.00
N GLU A 348 -5.22 -7.71 -11.60
CA GLU A 348 -6.15 -8.34 -12.55
C GLU A 348 -6.60 -7.37 -13.63
N ASP A 349 -6.94 -7.88 -14.80
CA ASP A 349 -7.47 -7.09 -15.92
C ASP A 349 -8.94 -7.37 -16.21
N SER A 350 -9.53 -8.39 -15.59
CA SER A 350 -10.88 -8.89 -15.87
C SER A 350 -11.85 -8.71 -14.70
N GLN A 351 -13.13 -8.47 -14.99
CA GLN A 351 -14.15 -8.31 -13.92
C GLN A 351 -14.28 -9.58 -13.08
N HIS A 352 -14.27 -10.76 -13.71
CA HIS A 352 -14.33 -12.04 -13.00
C HIS A 352 -13.14 -12.22 -12.05
N GLY A 353 -11.95 -11.80 -12.46
CA GLY A 353 -10.77 -11.83 -11.64
C GLY A 353 -10.81 -10.87 -10.46
N ILE A 354 -11.32 -9.66 -10.67
CA ILE A 354 -11.56 -8.68 -9.59
C ILE A 354 -12.59 -9.23 -8.60
N ASP A 355 -13.72 -9.76 -9.07
CA ASP A 355 -14.75 -10.35 -8.21
C ASP A 355 -14.19 -11.53 -7.41
N ALA A 356 -13.32 -12.37 -7.99
CA ALA A 356 -12.63 -13.45 -7.28
C ALA A 356 -11.68 -12.93 -6.20
N GLY A 357 -10.87 -11.91 -6.50
CA GLY A 357 -9.94 -11.31 -5.54
C GLY A 357 -10.68 -10.65 -4.37
N PHE A 358 -11.75 -9.91 -4.67
CA PHE A 358 -12.62 -9.30 -3.67
C PHE A 358 -13.29 -10.36 -2.79
N SER A 359 -13.85 -11.42 -3.40
CA SER A 359 -14.49 -12.52 -2.68
C SER A 359 -13.52 -13.32 -1.80
N ALA A 360 -12.23 -13.33 -2.15
CA ALA A 360 -11.18 -13.92 -1.33
C ALA A 360 -10.80 -13.05 -0.11
N GLY A 361 -11.33 -11.83 -0.01
CA GLY A 361 -11.02 -10.85 1.03
C GLY A 361 -9.69 -10.12 0.82
N ALA A 362 -9.15 -10.16 -0.41
CA ALA A 362 -7.96 -9.40 -0.79
C ALA A 362 -8.33 -8.01 -1.29
N LYS A 363 -7.36 -7.09 -1.26
CA LYS A 363 -7.47 -5.83 -2.01
C LYS A 363 -7.20 -6.09 -3.48
N THR A 364 -7.76 -5.27 -4.36
CA THR A 364 -7.76 -5.49 -5.81
C THR A 364 -7.23 -4.29 -6.59
N ILE A 365 -6.37 -4.58 -7.56
CA ILE A 365 -5.85 -3.62 -8.54
C ILE A 365 -6.30 -4.07 -9.92
N GLY A 366 -7.20 -3.29 -10.52
CA GLY A 366 -7.58 -3.43 -11.92
C GLY A 366 -6.58 -2.77 -12.85
N ILE A 367 -6.05 -3.49 -13.83
CA ILE A 367 -5.27 -2.92 -14.93
C ILE A 367 -6.08 -2.91 -16.23
N LEU A 368 -6.23 -1.73 -16.84
CA LEU A 368 -7.10 -1.52 -18.01
C LEU A 368 -6.41 -1.85 -19.35
N THR A 369 -5.73 -2.99 -19.39
CA THR A 369 -5.07 -3.55 -20.57
C THR A 369 -6.05 -4.19 -21.54
N SER A 370 -7.00 -4.99 -21.02
CA SER A 370 -8.01 -5.69 -21.83
C SER A 370 -9.39 -5.04 -21.79
N HIS A 371 -9.73 -4.37 -20.68
CA HIS A 371 -11.06 -3.79 -20.46
C HIS A 371 -10.98 -2.28 -20.23
N ARG A 372 -12.02 -1.55 -20.67
CA ARG A 372 -12.10 -0.08 -20.50
C ARG A 372 -12.52 0.36 -19.10
N ASN A 373 -13.20 -0.52 -18.38
CA ASN A 373 -13.67 -0.26 -17.03
C ASN A 373 -13.75 -1.57 -16.23
N LEU A 374 -13.48 -1.49 -14.93
CA LEU A 374 -13.59 -2.58 -13.97
C LEU A 374 -14.28 -2.05 -12.71
N GLU A 375 -15.33 -2.74 -12.28
CA GLU A 375 -16.09 -2.41 -11.08
C GLU A 375 -15.51 -3.10 -9.85
N LYS A 376 -15.77 -2.53 -8.66
CA LYS A 376 -15.35 -3.07 -7.35
C LYS A 376 -13.83 -3.23 -7.18
N THR A 377 -13.05 -2.44 -7.90
CA THR A 377 -11.60 -2.36 -7.72
C THR A 377 -11.25 -1.38 -6.60
N ASP A 378 -10.28 -1.71 -5.76
CA ASP A 378 -9.73 -0.74 -4.79
C ASP A 378 -8.88 0.31 -5.50
N ILE A 379 -8.14 -0.12 -6.53
CA ILE A 379 -7.31 0.73 -7.38
C ILE A 379 -7.54 0.32 -8.83
N THR A 380 -7.67 1.30 -9.73
CA THR A 380 -7.63 1.08 -11.17
C THR A 380 -6.49 1.87 -11.78
N VAL A 381 -5.70 1.21 -12.63
CA VAL A 381 -4.58 1.79 -13.38
C VAL A 381 -4.69 1.45 -14.86
N LYS A 382 -4.14 2.29 -15.72
CA LYS A 382 -4.06 2.01 -17.15
C LYS A 382 -2.79 1.24 -17.51
N THR A 383 -1.73 1.43 -16.72
CA THR A 383 -0.41 0.90 -17.07
C THR A 383 0.41 0.49 -15.85
N PHE A 384 1.44 -0.32 -16.07
CA PHE A 384 2.38 -0.70 -15.01
C PHE A 384 3.24 0.48 -14.53
N GLU A 385 3.42 1.55 -15.30
CA GLU A 385 4.11 2.74 -14.77
C GLU A 385 3.24 3.50 -13.78
N GLU A 386 1.92 3.53 -13.99
CA GLU A 386 0.98 4.06 -12.99
C GLU A 386 1.00 3.20 -11.74
N LEU A 387 0.98 1.87 -11.90
CA LEU A 387 1.12 0.95 -10.78
C LEU A 387 2.48 1.08 -10.07
N GLU A 388 3.59 1.16 -10.82
CA GLU A 388 4.93 1.38 -10.30
C GLU A 388 4.99 2.71 -9.55
N LYS A 389 4.35 3.77 -10.03
CA LYS A 389 4.26 5.05 -9.30
C LYS A 389 3.46 4.91 -8.01
N ILE A 390 2.30 4.25 -8.04
CA ILE A 390 1.49 3.98 -6.85
C ILE A 390 2.26 3.12 -5.85
N PHE A 391 2.98 2.12 -6.33
CA PHE A 391 3.73 1.20 -5.48
C PHE A 391 5.09 1.77 -5.03
N LEU A 392 5.74 2.64 -5.79
CA LEU A 392 6.90 3.40 -5.32
C LEU A 392 6.47 4.44 -4.30
N GLN A 393 5.27 5.01 -4.48
CA GLN A 393 4.61 5.72 -3.40
C GLN A 393 4.41 4.76 -2.22
N MET A 394 4.03 3.48 -2.41
CA MET A 394 4.05 2.47 -1.32
C MET A 394 5.42 2.26 -0.66
N LEU A 395 6.48 2.08 -1.41
CA LEU A 395 7.76 1.66 -0.84
C LEU A 395 8.63 2.78 -0.27
N LYS A 396 8.47 4.03 -0.70
CA LYS A 396 9.16 5.19 -0.10
C LYS A 396 8.77 5.43 1.37
N HIS A 397 7.93 4.58 1.94
CA HIS A 397 7.54 4.54 3.35
C HIS A 397 7.95 3.24 4.06
N ARG A 398 8.95 2.56 3.50
CA ARG A 398 9.55 1.31 3.99
C ARG A 398 11.06 1.37 4.22
N ILE A 399 11.80 2.35 3.65
CA ILE A 399 13.22 2.63 3.96
C ILE A 399 13.44 3.73 5.00
#